data_AF-A0A9E1RGU2-F1
#
_entry.id   AF-A0A9E1RGU2-F1
#
_cell.length_a   1.000
_cell.length_b   1.000
_cell.length_c   1.000
_cell.angle_alpha   90.00
_cell.angle_beta   90.00
_cell.angle_gamma   90.00
#
_symmetry.space_group_name_H-M   'P 1'
#
loop_
_entity.id
_entity.type
_entity.pdbx_description
1 polymer ?
#
loop_
_entity_poly.entity_id
_entity_poly.type
_entity_poly.pdbx_seq_one_letter_code
_entity_poly.pdbx_strand_id
1 'polypeptide(L)' 'GKPYPDSMKLIMDNFNIQEDDRIYVGDMMVDLSFAINSKVKFVHYVSGKGKIFNNNLIANYKSIDHLCDLKDFTQTKDS' A
#
# COMPACT_ATOMS: atom_id res chain seq x y z
N GLY A 1 13.35 -1.45 9.58
CA GLY A 1 12.01 -2.08 9.59
C GLY A 1 10.94 -1.01 9.48
N LYS A 2 9.66 -1.35 9.25
CA LYS A 2 8.58 -0.35 9.21
C LYS A 2 8.60 0.51 10.50
N PRO A 3 8.38 1.82 10.43
CA PRO A 3 7.88 2.61 9.30
C PRO A 3 8.97 3.24 8.41
N TYR A 4 10.24 2.83 8.53
CA TYR A 4 11.36 3.43 7.79
C TYR A 4 11.46 2.92 6.34
N PRO A 5 11.70 3.79 5.35
CA PRO A 5 11.62 3.46 3.92
C PRO A 5 12.80 2.63 3.38
N ASP A 6 13.87 2.45 4.14
CA ASP A 6 15.10 1.75 3.71
C ASP A 6 14.82 0.36 3.15
N SER A 7 13.85 -0.35 3.75
CA SER A 7 13.43 -1.66 3.26
C SER A 7 12.72 -1.59 1.91
N MET A 8 11.97 -0.52 1.62
CA MET A 8 11.40 -0.30 0.29
C MET A 8 12.51 -0.02 -0.72
N LYS A 9 13.49 0.81 -0.37
CA LYS A 9 14.63 1.09 -1.25
C LYS A 9 15.37 -0.18 -1.66
N LEU A 10 15.67 -1.04 -0.70
CA LEU A 10 16.32 -2.33 -0.97
C LEU A 10 15.48 -3.23 -1.89
N ILE A 11 14.15 -3.27 -1.71
CA ILE A 11 13.26 -4.04 -2.59
C ILE A 11 13.31 -3.48 -4.02
N MET A 12 13.25 -2.15 -4.18
CA MET A 12 13.30 -1.53 -5.51
C MET A 12 14.61 -1.83 -6.24
N ASP A 13 15.74 -1.68 -5.54
CA ASP A 13 17.07 -1.91 -6.09
C ASP A 13 17.22 -3.38 -6.55
N ASN A 14 16.65 -4.33 -5.81
CA ASN A 14 16.74 -5.75 -6.10
C ASN A 14 15.85 -6.21 -7.28
N PHE A 15 14.71 -5.54 -7.50
CA PHE A 15 13.71 -5.97 -8.49
C PHE A 15 13.57 -5.03 -9.69
N ASN A 16 14.36 -3.95 -9.77
CA ASN A 16 14.31 -2.93 -10.83
C ASN A 16 12.88 -2.39 -11.07
N ILE A 17 12.14 -2.16 -9.99
CA ILE A 17 10.73 -1.72 -10.04
C ILE A 17 10.67 -0.20 -10.18
N GLN A 18 9.85 0.30 -11.12
CA GLN A 18 9.64 1.73 -11.34
C GLN A 18 8.68 2.34 -10.31
N GLU A 19 8.81 3.65 -10.07
CA GLU A 19 8.10 4.31 -8.97
C GLU A 19 6.57 4.38 -9.13
N ASP A 20 6.07 4.48 -10.35
CA ASP A 20 4.65 4.78 -10.63
C ASP A 20 3.71 3.57 -10.57
N ASP A 21 4.26 2.37 -10.67
CA ASP A 21 3.53 1.10 -10.77
C ASP A 21 3.31 0.41 -9.41
N ARG A 22 3.59 1.12 -8.31
CA ARG A 22 3.64 0.51 -6.97
C ARG A 22 2.37 0.74 -6.17
N ILE A 23 1.84 -0.36 -5.65
CA ILE A 23 0.77 -0.37 -4.64
C ILE A 23 1.29 -1.13 -3.43
N TYR A 24 1.17 -0.50 -2.26
CA TYR A 24 1.44 -1.12 -0.97
C TYR A 24 0.12 -1.50 -0.32
N VAL A 25 -0.03 -2.79 0.01
CA VAL A 25 -1.23 -3.32 0.65
C VAL A 25 -0.90 -3.65 2.10
N GLY A 26 -1.68 -3.12 3.04
CA GLY A 26 -1.45 -3.35 4.47
C GLY A 26 -2.70 -3.17 5.33
N ASP A 27 -2.67 -3.75 6.53
CA ASP A 27 -3.78 -3.78 7.47
C ASP A 27 -3.48 -3.05 8.78
N MET A 28 -2.29 -2.46 8.94
CA MET A 28 -1.93 -1.70 10.15
C MET A 28 -1.56 -0.24 9.86
N MET A 29 -1.73 0.63 10.85
CA MET A 29 -1.24 2.02 10.79
C MET A 29 0.25 2.16 10.46
N VAL A 30 1.08 1.21 10.91
CA VAL A 30 2.52 1.20 10.60
C VAL A 30 2.77 0.95 9.11
N ASP A 31 1.87 0.26 8.42
CA ASP A 31 1.91 0.02 6.98
C ASP A 31 1.58 1.29 6.20
N LEU A 32 0.57 2.03 6.66
CA LEU A 32 0.23 3.33 6.11
C LEU A 32 1.40 4.31 6.26
N SER A 33 1.97 4.42 7.46
CA SER A 33 3.15 5.26 7.69
C SER A 33 4.33 4.85 6.80
N PHE A 34 4.56 3.55 6.64
CA PHE A 34 5.60 3.04 5.76
C PHE A 34 5.35 3.41 4.28
N ALA A 35 4.11 3.28 3.80
CA ALA A 35 3.75 3.64 2.43
C ALA A 35 3.92 5.15 2.16
N ILE A 36 3.49 6.00 3.09
CA ILE A 36 3.67 7.46 3.02
C ILE A 36 5.16 7.81 2.98
N ASN A 37 5.95 7.28 3.93
CA ASN A 37 7.39 7.55 4.01
C ASN A 37 8.15 7.03 2.78
N SER A 38 7.63 5.99 2.14
CA SER A 38 8.22 5.39 0.93
C SER A 38 7.67 5.99 -0.38
N LYS A 39 6.73 6.95 -0.31
CA LYS A 39 6.05 7.55 -1.47
C LYS A 39 5.38 6.52 -2.39
N VAL A 40 4.71 5.53 -1.80
CA VAL A 40 3.98 4.46 -2.52
C VAL A 40 2.48 4.60 -2.29
N LYS A 41 1.66 4.31 -3.31
CA LYS A 41 0.20 4.29 -3.19
C LYS A 41 -0.20 3.25 -2.15
N PHE A 42 -1.07 3.61 -1.21
CA PHE A 42 -1.52 2.70 -0.15
C PHE A 42 -2.93 2.19 -0.44
N VAL A 43 -3.13 0.89 -0.24
CA VAL A 43 -4.44 0.22 -0.23
C VAL A 43 -4.62 -0.48 1.11
N HIS A 44 -5.71 -0.18 1.78
CA HIS A 44 -6.04 -0.78 3.06
C HIS A 44 -6.66 -2.16 2.88
N TYR A 45 -6.11 -3.16 3.56
CA TYR A 45 -6.66 -4.51 3.59
C TYR A 45 -7.50 -4.73 4.85
N VAL A 46 -8.82 -4.68 4.68
CA VAL A 46 -9.81 -4.68 5.78
C VAL A 46 -9.81 -6.02 6.53
N SER A 47 -9.61 -7.11 5.80
CA SER A 47 -9.63 -8.48 6.34
C SER A 47 -8.37 -8.85 7.14
N GLY A 48 -7.44 -7.91 7.34
CA GLY A 48 -6.25 -8.14 8.14
C GLY A 48 -6.51 -8.24 9.65
N LYS A 49 -5.50 -8.68 10.40
CA LYS A 49 -5.58 -8.86 11.85
C LYS A 49 -5.18 -7.59 12.63
N GLY A 50 -4.62 -6.60 11.94
CA GLY A 50 -4.21 -5.29 12.45
C GLY A 50 -5.38 -4.34 12.73
N LYS A 51 -6.23 -4.63 13.71
CA LYS A 51 -7.54 -3.95 13.91
C LYS A 51 -7.53 -2.47 14.38
N ILE A 52 -6.49 -1.67 14.15
CA ILE A 52 -6.45 -0.29 14.65
C ILE A 52 -6.13 0.67 13.52
N PHE A 53 -7.13 0.99 12.72
CA PHE A 53 -7.15 2.20 11.90
C PHE A 53 -8.19 3.17 12.46
N ASN A 54 -7.85 4.46 12.48
CA ASN A 54 -8.85 5.48 12.69
C ASN A 54 -9.72 5.60 11.43
N ASN A 55 -11.03 5.38 11.55
CA ASN A 55 -11.98 5.42 10.43
C ASN A 55 -11.92 6.74 9.65
N ASN A 56 -11.61 7.87 10.30
CA ASN A 56 -11.49 9.16 9.63
C ASN A 56 -10.23 9.26 8.76
N LEU A 57 -9.15 8.59 9.18
CA LEU A 57 -7.89 8.59 8.44
C LEU A 57 -8.00 7.67 7.21
N ILE A 58 -8.61 6.49 7.40
CA ILE A 58 -8.73 5.48 6.33
C ILE A 58 -9.73 5.86 5.26
N ALA A 59 -10.70 6.75 5.56
CA ALA A 59 -11.68 7.24 4.58
C ALA A 59 -11.05 7.89 3.34
N ASN A 60 -9.80 8.34 3.43
CA ASN A 60 -9.06 8.92 2.30
C ASN A 60 -8.30 7.87 1.45
N TYR A 61 -8.35 6.60 1.83
CA TYR A 61 -7.64 5.52 1.15
C TYR A 61 -8.63 4.47 0.67
N LYS A 62 -8.34 3.88 -0.48
CA LYS A 62 -9.15 2.77 -0.99
C LYS A 62 -8.92 1.54 -0.10
N SER A 63 -10.01 0.90 0.27
CA SER A 63 -10.03 -0.31 1.08
C SER A 63 -10.48 -1.49 0.23
N ILE A 64 -9.91 -2.67 0.47
CA ILE A 64 -10.29 -3.93 -0.16
C ILE A 64 -10.51 -5.00 0.92
N ASP A 65 -11.47 -5.87 0.69
CA ASP A 65 -11.75 -7.01 1.56
C ASP A 65 -11.01 -8.27 1.09
N HIS A 66 -10.77 -8.37 -0.22
CA HIS A 66 -10.09 -9.49 -0.85
C HIS A 66 -8.97 -9.02 -1.79
N LEU A 67 -7.88 -9.78 -1.87
CA LEU A 67 -6.76 -9.44 -2.76
C LEU A 67 -7.16 -9.43 -4.25
N CYS A 68 -8.20 -10.17 -4.63
CA CYS A 68 -8.71 -10.17 -6.00
C CYS A 68 -9.29 -8.81 -6.42
N ASP A 69 -9.66 -7.95 -5.47
CA ASP A 69 -10.23 -6.63 -5.71
C ASP A 69 -9.16 -5.63 -6.21
N LEU A 70 -7.88 -6.01 -6.16
CA LEU A 70 -6.77 -5.23 -6.74
C LEU A 70 -6.78 -5.20 -8.28
N LYS A 71 -7.52 -6.09 -8.94
CA LYS A 71 -7.59 -6.14 -10.42
C LYS A 71 -8.13 -4.85 -11.03
N ASP A 72 -8.92 -4.09 -10.28
CA ASP A 72 -9.47 -2.80 -10.70
C ASP A 72 -8.42 -1.67 -10.64
N PHE A 73 -7.23 -1.92 -10.09
CA PHE A 73 -6.19 -0.91 -9.89
C PHE A 73 -5.07 -0.98 -10.92
N THR A 74 -4.91 -2.10 -11.61
CA THR A 74 -3.83 -2.32 -12.59
C THR A 74 -4.29 -2.13 -14.05
N GLN A 75 -5.56 -1.80 -14.29
CA GLN A 75 -6.16 -1.72 -15.63
C GLN A 75 -6.22 -0.30 -16.24
N THR A 76 -5.55 0.70 -15.67
CA THR A 76 -5.47 2.04 -16.28
C THR A 76 -4.16 2.24 -17.03
N LYS A 77 -4.02 1.61 -18.19
CA LYS A 77 -3.20 2.07 -19.33
C LYS A 77 -3.82 1.43 -20.56
N ASP A 78 -4.77 2.14 -21.18
CA ASP A 78 -5.10 2.11 -22.61
C ASP A 78 -6.30 3.06 -22.83
N SER A 79 -6.00 4.35 -23.01
CA SER A 79 -6.86 5.37 -23.63
C SER A 79 -5.99 6.48 -24.16
#